data_AF-A0A9Q8JI12-F1
#
_entry.id   AF-A0A9Q8JI12-F1
#
_cell.length_a   1.000
_cell.length_b   1.000
_cell.length_c   1.000
_cell.angle_alpha   90.00
_cell.angle_beta   90.00
_cell.angle_gamma   90.00
#
_symmetry.space_group_name_H-M   'P 1'
#
loop_
_entity.id
_entity.type
_entity.pdbx_description
1 polymer ?
#
loop_
_entity_poly.entity_id
_entity_poly.type
_entity_poly.pdbx_seq_one_letter_code
_entity_poly.pdbx_strand_id
1 'polypeptide(L)' 'MSYQYVAVDVTRSKILLVGETLQDLNKQLLSEQGQKLVHKQAVWMYRVDAEMLAKIQHVMAKTGASFARVTQPVE' A
#
# COMPACT_ATOMS: atom_id res chain seq x y z
N MET A 1 8.76 15.81 6.61
CA MET A 1 8.36 14.68 5.74
C MET A 1 7.48 13.76 6.56
N SER A 2 6.20 13.68 6.23
CA SER A 2 5.26 12.75 6.88
C SER A 2 5.31 11.43 6.14
N TYR A 3 5.46 10.32 6.86
CA TYR A 3 5.51 8.99 6.25
C TYR A 3 4.26 8.21 6.57
N GLN A 4 3.81 7.39 5.63
CA GLN A 4 2.76 6.41 5.82
C GLN A 4 3.30 5.01 5.50
N TYR A 5 2.65 4.02 6.08
CA TYR A 5 2.96 2.61 5.89
C TYR A 5 1.87 1.98 5.06
N VAL A 6 2.24 1.24 4.03
CA VAL A 6 1.30 0.61 3.10
C VAL A 6 1.53 -0.89 3.03
N ALA A 7 0.45 -1.65 3.01
CA ALA A 7 0.46 -3.07 2.68
C ALA A 7 -0.06 -3.24 1.24
N VAL A 8 0.72 -3.91 0.40
CA VAL A 8 0.41 -4.18 -1.00
C VAL A 8 0.27 -5.69 -1.17
N ASP A 9 -0.64 -6.12 -2.05
CA ASP A 9 -0.86 -7.54 -2.34
C ASP A 9 0.40 -8.25 -2.87
N VAL A 10 0.40 -9.57 -2.89
CA VAL A 10 1.59 -10.38 -3.25
C VAL A 10 2.14 -10.05 -4.64
N THR A 11 1.26 -9.66 -5.57
CA THR A 11 1.63 -9.31 -6.95
C THR A 11 2.12 -7.87 -7.10
N ARG A 12 2.10 -7.09 -6.01
CA ARG A 12 2.39 -5.65 -5.99
C ARG A 12 1.51 -4.87 -6.96
N SER A 13 0.25 -5.29 -7.11
CA SER A 13 -0.73 -4.64 -7.97
C SER A 13 -1.57 -3.61 -7.24
N LYS A 14 -2.02 -3.90 -6.02
CA LYS A 14 -3.03 -3.13 -5.28
C LYS A 14 -2.53 -2.78 -3.89
N ILE A 15 -2.72 -1.52 -3.49
CA ILE A 15 -2.61 -1.12 -2.10
C ILE A 15 -3.84 -1.65 -1.37
N LEU A 16 -3.63 -2.46 -0.33
CA LEU A 16 -4.68 -3.12 0.44
C LEU A 16 -5.01 -2.36 1.72
N LEU A 17 -3.98 -1.86 2.42
CA LEU A 17 -4.10 -1.15 3.69
C LEU A 17 -3.12 0.02 3.75
N VAL A 18 -3.49 1.06 4.50
CA VAL A 18 -2.66 2.24 4.77
C VAL A 18 -2.74 2.57 6.26
N GLY A 19 -1.60 2.81 6.90
CA GLY A 19 -1.49 3.24 8.29
C GLY A 19 -0.58 4.45 8.44
N GLU A 20 -0.91 5.34 9.38
CA GLU A 20 -0.06 6.48 9.72
C GLU A 20 1.23 6.04 10.40
N THR A 21 1.15 5.01 11.23
CA THR A 21 2.31 4.34 11.83
C THR A 21 2.38 2.86 11.44
N LEU A 22 3.55 2.25 11.62
CA LEU A 22 3.71 0.81 11.45
C LEU A 22 2.81 0.02 12.41
N GLN A 23 2.60 0.55 13.62
CA GLN A 23 1.72 -0.06 14.61
C GLN A 23 0.26 -0.07 14.13
N ASP A 24 -0.21 1.03 13.54
CA ASP A 24 -1.58 1.11 13.02
C ASP A 24 -1.78 0.17 11.84
N LEU A 25 -0.81 0.11 10.92
CA LEU A 25 -0.85 -0.84 9.81
C LEU A 25 -0.89 -2.29 10.32
N ASN A 26 -0.07 -2.63 11.33
CA ASN A 26 -0.06 -3.97 11.93
C ASN A 26 -1.39 -4.30 12.61
N LYS A 27 -1.97 -3.36 13.38
CA LYS A 27 -3.30 -3.54 13.99
C LYS A 27 -4.36 -3.81 12.92
N GLN A 28 -4.36 -3.02 11.84
CA GLN A 28 -5.28 -3.23 10.72
C GLN A 28 -5.06 -4.61 10.09
N LEU A 29 -3.82 -4.97 9.75
CA LEU A 29 -3.47 -6.23 9.11
C LEU A 29 -3.91 -7.45 9.93
N LEU A 30 -3.75 -7.41 11.25
CA LEU A 30 -4.10 -8.53 12.14
C LEU A 30 -5.59 -8.57 12.53
N SER A 31 -6.34 -7.50 12.29
CA SER A 31 -7.78 -7.46 12.55
C SER A 31 -8.56 -8.38 11.60
N GLU A 32 -9.72 -8.86 12.01
CA GLU A 32 -10.59 -9.67 11.14
C GLU A 32 -10.97 -8.94 9.85
N GLN A 33 -11.21 -7.63 9.93
CA GLN A 33 -11.55 -6.80 8.77
C GLN A 33 -10.36 -6.69 7.81
N GLY A 34 -9.15 -6.44 8.32
CA GLY A 34 -7.95 -6.41 7.50
C GLY A 34 -7.65 -7.77 6.86
N GLN A 35 -7.84 -8.87 7.60
CA GLN A 35 -7.68 -10.22 7.07
C GLN A 35 -8.63 -10.53 5.90
N LYS A 36 -9.86 -9.97 5.93
CA LYS A 36 -10.79 -10.05 4.79
C LYS A 36 -10.30 -9.24 3.59
N LEU A 37 -9.78 -8.02 3.82
CA LEU A 37 -9.24 -7.15 2.76
C LEU A 37 -7.98 -7.72 2.10
N VAL A 38 -7.08 -8.32 2.89
CA VAL A 38 -5.87 -8.96 2.35
C VAL A 38 -6.13 -10.39 1.88
N HIS A 39 -7.36 -10.90 1.97
CA HIS A 39 -7.73 -12.25 1.54
C HIS A 39 -6.84 -13.36 2.14
N LYS A 40 -6.41 -13.19 3.40
CA LYS A 40 -5.48 -14.10 4.10
C LYS A 40 -4.18 -14.41 3.33
N GLN A 41 -3.74 -13.51 2.46
CA GLN A 41 -2.52 -13.66 1.67
C GLN A 41 -1.31 -12.99 2.32
N ALA A 42 -0.10 -13.33 1.87
CA ALA A 42 1.11 -12.59 2.23
C ALA A 42 1.14 -11.21 1.57
N VAL A 43 1.60 -10.18 2.29
CA VAL A 43 1.62 -8.79 1.80
C VAL A 43 3.04 -8.22 1.81
N TRP A 44 3.31 -7.30 0.89
CA TRP A 44 4.51 -6.46 0.92
C TRP A 44 4.24 -5.21 1.73
N MET A 45 5.14 -4.85 2.64
CA MET A 45 5.03 -3.63 3.44
C MET A 45 6.04 -2.60 2.97
N TYR A 46 5.60 -1.36 2.75
CA TYR A 46 6.45 -0.24 2.38
C TYR A 46 6.23 0.94 3.31
N ARG A 47 7.27 1.75 3.47
CA ARG A 47 7.19 3.09 4.07
C ARG A 47 7.36 4.10 2.96
N VAL A 48 6.38 4.99 2.79
CA VAL A 48 6.32 5.95 1.68
C VAL A 48 6.04 7.34 2.24
N ASP A 49 6.67 8.36 1.67
CA ASP A 49 6.30 9.75 1.98
C ASP A 49 4.83 10.00 1.61
N ALA A 50 4.09 10.71 2.45
CA ALA A 50 2.65 10.88 2.31
C ALA A 50 2.26 11.60 1.00
N GLU A 51 3.04 12.60 0.58
CA GLU A 51 2.79 13.30 -0.69
C GLU A 51 3.06 12.38 -1.88
N MET A 52 4.11 11.56 -1.78
CA MET A 52 4.41 10.55 -2.79
C MET A 52 3.31 9.48 -2.86
N LEU A 53 2.78 9.03 -1.72
CA LEU A 53 1.68 8.06 -1.69
C LEU A 53 0.42 8.61 -2.35
N ALA A 54 0.06 9.88 -2.08
CA ALA A 54 -1.07 10.53 -2.73
C ALA A 54 -0.90 10.58 -4.26
N LYS A 55 0.32 10.88 -4.75
CA LYS A 55 0.63 10.84 -6.19
C LYS A 55 0.50 9.43 -6.77
N ILE A 56 1.03 8.41 -6.08
CA ILE A 56 0.92 7.02 -6.51
C ILE A 56 -0.55 6.62 -6.63
N GLN A 57 -1.36 6.87 -5.61
CA GLN A 57 -2.78 6.56 -5.61
C GLN A 57 -3.54 7.28 -6.72
N HIS A 58 -3.22 8.57 -6.97
CA HIS A 58 -3.81 9.33 -8.06
C HIS A 58 -3.50 8.72 -9.43
N VAL A 59 -2.23 8.36 -9.68
CA VAL A 59 -1.83 7.73 -10.95
C VAL A 59 -2.49 6.36 -11.12
N MET A 60 -2.51 5.53 -10.08
CA MET A 60 -3.18 4.23 -10.11
C MET A 60 -4.67 4.37 -10.42
N ALA A 61 -5.38 5.31 -9.77
CA ALA A 61 -6.79 5.55 -9.99
C ALA A 61 -7.07 6.07 -11.42
N LYS A 62 -6.20 6.93 -11.95
CA LYS A 62 -6.34 7.51 -13.30
C LYS A 62 -6.04 6.51 -14.42
N THR A 63 -5.07 5.63 -14.22
CA THR A 63 -4.52 4.78 -15.30
C THR A 63 -4.90 3.30 -15.17
N GLY A 64 -5.35 2.86 -14.00
CA GLY A 64 -5.51 1.44 -13.70
C GLY A 64 -4.19 0.68 -13.55
N ALA A 65 -3.03 1.37 -13.59
CA ALA A 65 -1.72 0.74 -13.46
C ALA A 65 -1.51 0.12 -12.07
N SER A 66 -0.72 -0.96 -12.04
CA SER A 66 -0.31 -1.62 -10.80
C SER A 66 0.60 -0.73 -9.96
N PHE A 67 0.57 -0.92 -8.65
CA PHE A 67 1.51 -0.26 -7.73
C PHE A 67 2.97 -0.44 -8.21
N ALA A 68 3.37 -1.67 -8.54
CA ALA A 68 4.71 -1.98 -9.03
C ALA A 68 5.10 -1.18 -10.28
N ARG A 69 4.16 -0.97 -11.21
CA ARG A 69 4.42 -0.19 -12.43
C ARG A 69 4.58 1.29 -12.12
N VAL A 70 3.78 1.83 -11.21
CA VAL A 70 3.82 3.25 -10.82
C VAL A 70 5.07 3.56 -9.99
N THR A 71 5.54 2.61 -9.18
CA THR A 71 6.74 2.77 -8.34
C THR A 71 8.01 2.21 -8.97
N GLN A 72 7.96 1.79 -10.24
CA GLN A 72 9.14 1.29 -10.94
C GLN A 72 10.16 2.44 -11.06
N PRO A 73 11.45 2.21 -10.73
CA PRO A 73 12.49 3.19 -11.01
C PRO A 73 12.48 3.56 -12.49
N VAL A 74 12.64 4.85 -12.78
CA VAL A 74 12.92 5.32 -14.14
C VAL A 74 14.43 5.15 -14.33
N GLU A 75 14.82 4.36 -15.33
CA GLU A 75 16.23 4.24 -15.75
C GLU A 75 16.79 5.57 -16.26
#